data_AF-A0A970HLU6-F1
#
_entry.id   AF-A0A970HLU6-F1
#
_cell.length_a   1.000
_cell.length_b   1.000
_cell.length_c   1.000
_cell.angle_alpha   90.00
_cell.angle_beta   90.00
_cell.angle_gamma   90.00
#
_symmetry.space_group_name_H-M   'P 1'
#
loop_
_entity.id
_entity.type
_entity.pdbx_description
1 polymer ?
#
loop_
_entity_poly.entity_id
_entity_poly.type
_entity_poly.pdbx_seq_one_letter_code
_entity_poly.pdbx_strand_id
1 'polypeptide(L)'
;MARATRRTFSAEYKLRILEEADACTPAERGALLRREGLYASHLTHWRKQREKGSLAALAPQKRGPKKDPDQSKSRRIAELEREVERLRARLEKAETVIEVQKKISDLLGFPAQEKSSGRSS
;
A
#
# COMPACT_ATOMS: atom_id res chain seq x y z
N MET A 1 -24.17 29.37 14.09
CA MET A 1 -23.15 29.99 13.22
C MET A 1 -23.19 29.30 11.86
N ALA A 2 -23.49 30.03 10.78
CA ALA A 2 -23.50 29.47 9.43
C ALA A 2 -22.06 29.16 8.97
N ARG A 3 -21.78 27.92 8.56
CA ARG A 3 -20.45 27.49 8.13
C ARG A 3 -20.24 27.89 6.68
N ALA A 4 -19.22 28.69 6.38
CA ALA A 4 -18.90 29.09 5.01
C ALA A 4 -18.57 27.85 4.15
N THR A 5 -19.41 27.57 3.16
CA THR A 5 -19.18 26.50 2.16
C THR A 5 -18.13 26.97 1.17
N ARG A 6 -16.96 26.31 1.16
CA ARG A 6 -15.93 26.57 0.14
C ARG A 6 -16.35 25.93 -1.17
N ARG A 7 -16.30 26.70 -2.27
CA ARG A 7 -16.53 26.22 -3.63
C ARG A 7 -15.54 25.10 -3.96
N THR A 8 -16.05 23.97 -4.45
CA THR A 8 -15.24 22.84 -4.93
C THR A 8 -15.30 22.78 -6.45
N PHE A 9 -14.15 22.49 -7.08
CA PHE A 9 -14.04 22.35 -8.53
C PHE A 9 -13.83 20.87 -8.88
N SER A 10 -14.71 20.31 -9.71
CA SER A 10 -14.56 18.94 -10.22
C SER A 10 -13.34 18.85 -11.14
N ALA A 11 -12.81 17.64 -11.32
CA ALA A 11 -11.67 17.42 -12.21
C ALA A 11 -12.00 17.79 -13.67
N GLU A 12 -13.19 17.38 -14.14
CA GLU A 12 -13.73 17.71 -15.46
C GLU A 12 -13.80 19.22 -15.69
N TYR A 13 -14.32 19.98 -14.70
CA TYR A 13 -14.38 21.44 -14.79
C TYR A 13 -12.97 22.04 -14.92
N LYS A 14 -12.02 21.59 -14.12
CA LYS A 14 -10.63 22.08 -14.20
C LYS A 14 -9.98 21.78 -15.55
N LEU A 15 -10.22 20.59 -16.11
CA LEU A 15 -9.67 20.19 -17.41
C LEU A 15 -10.26 21.04 -18.54
N ARG A 16 -11.59 21.22 -18.56
CA ARG A 16 -12.26 22.07 -19.55
C ARG A 16 -11.72 23.50 -19.53
N ILE A 17 -11.57 24.09 -18.34
CA ILE A 17 -11.02 25.44 -18.20
C ILE A 17 -9.56 25.52 -18.62
N LEU A 18 -8.75 24.49 -18.35
CA LEU A 18 -7.36 24.44 -18.82
C LEU A 18 -7.28 24.36 -20.34
N GLU A 19 -8.10 23.54 -20.98
CA GLU A 19 -8.17 23.43 -22.45
C GLU A 19 -8.61 24.75 -23.09
N GLU A 20 -9.66 25.37 -22.58
CA GLU A 20 -10.15 26.68 -23.05
C GLU A 20 -9.09 27.77 -22.82
N ALA A 21 -8.41 27.75 -21.67
CA ALA A 21 -7.33 28.68 -21.38
C ALA A 21 -6.09 28.45 -22.26
N ASP A 22 -5.77 27.21 -22.61
CA ASP A 22 -4.63 26.90 -23.48
C ASP A 22 -4.90 27.29 -24.95
N ALA A 23 -6.18 27.27 -25.38
CA ALA A 23 -6.61 27.73 -26.71
C ALA A 23 -6.71 29.27 -26.83
N CYS A 24 -6.83 30.00 -25.73
CA CYS A 24 -7.02 31.45 -25.72
C CYS A 24 -5.72 32.27 -25.69
N THR A 25 -5.75 33.45 -26.30
CA THR A 25 -4.70 34.49 -26.16
C THR A 25 -4.66 35.08 -24.73
N PRO A 26 -3.58 35.77 -24.31
CA PRO A 26 -3.50 36.36 -22.97
C PRO A 26 -4.68 37.27 -22.59
N ALA A 27 -5.19 38.05 -23.55
CA ALA A 27 -6.34 38.93 -23.34
C ALA A 27 -7.64 38.14 -23.11
N GLU A 28 -7.89 37.13 -23.95
CA GLU A 28 -9.07 36.26 -23.87
C GLU A 28 -9.06 35.38 -22.62
N ARG A 29 -7.89 34.87 -22.21
CA ARG A 29 -7.73 34.16 -20.94
C ARG A 29 -8.13 35.03 -19.75
N GLY A 30 -7.79 36.32 -19.76
CA GLY A 30 -8.20 37.26 -18.73
C GLY A 30 -9.72 37.44 -18.67
N ALA A 31 -10.40 37.44 -19.81
CA ALA A 31 -11.85 37.51 -19.89
C ALA A 31 -12.52 36.21 -19.41
N LEU A 32 -11.99 35.04 -19.82
CA LEU A 32 -12.41 33.72 -19.36
C LEU A 32 -12.33 33.62 -17.83
N LEU A 33 -11.21 34.01 -17.23
CA LEU A 33 -11.01 33.96 -15.79
C LEU A 33 -12.01 34.83 -15.03
N ARG A 34 -12.32 36.03 -15.53
CA ARG A 34 -13.34 36.91 -14.94
C ARG A 34 -14.74 36.31 -15.03
N ARG A 35 -15.10 35.70 -16.17
CA ARG A 35 -16.38 35.02 -16.37
C ARG A 35 -16.58 33.85 -15.41
N GLU A 36 -15.52 33.08 -15.17
CA GLU A 36 -15.57 31.88 -14.32
C GLU A 36 -15.33 32.17 -12.82
N GLY A 37 -14.99 33.42 -12.48
CA GLY A 37 -14.60 33.84 -11.13
C GLY A 37 -13.31 33.17 -10.65
N LEU A 38 -12.35 33.00 -11.55
CA LEU A 38 -11.08 32.32 -11.32
C LEU A 38 -9.91 33.31 -11.35
N TYR A 39 -8.85 32.98 -10.60
CA TYR A 39 -7.61 33.72 -10.60
C TYR A 39 -6.55 32.97 -11.42
N ALA A 40 -5.56 33.69 -11.95
CA ALA A 40 -4.44 33.09 -12.69
C ALA A 40 -3.69 32.02 -11.86
N SER A 41 -3.66 32.18 -10.53
CA SER A 41 -3.13 31.18 -9.60
C SER A 41 -3.82 29.83 -9.68
N HIS A 42 -5.13 29.80 -9.99
CA HIS A 42 -5.87 28.55 -10.20
C HIS A 42 -5.33 27.81 -11.43
N LEU A 43 -5.10 28.51 -12.55
CA LEU A 43 -4.56 27.89 -13.76
C LEU A 43 -3.16 27.32 -13.51
N THR A 44 -2.27 28.09 -12.87
CA THR A 44 -0.92 27.61 -12.53
C THR A 44 -0.98 26.38 -11.62
N HIS A 45 -1.87 26.38 -10.64
CA HIS A 45 -2.05 25.23 -9.75
C HIS A 45 -2.59 24.01 -10.49
N TRP A 46 -3.59 24.19 -11.35
CA TRP A 46 -4.21 23.10 -12.11
C TRP A 46 -3.28 22.54 -13.19
N ARG A 47 -2.46 23.36 -13.85
CA ARG A 47 -1.41 22.87 -14.78
C ARG A 47 -0.42 21.94 -14.06
N LYS A 48 0.06 22.33 -12.88
CA LYS A 48 0.90 21.46 -12.03
C LYS A 48 0.17 20.18 -11.61
N GLN A 49 -1.13 20.23 -11.35
CA GLN A 49 -1.93 19.04 -11.06
C GLN A 49 -2.10 18.13 -12.30
N ARG A 50 -2.19 18.70 -13.50
CA ARG A 50 -2.24 17.97 -14.78
C ARG A 50 -0.92 17.25 -15.06
N GLU A 51 0.20 17.96 -14.95
CA GLU A 51 1.56 17.42 -15.15
C GLU A 51 1.87 16.27 -14.19
N LYS A 52 1.40 16.36 -12.94
CA LYS A 52 1.54 15.28 -11.94
C LYS A 52 0.55 14.12 -12.14
N GLY A 53 -0.20 14.08 -13.25
CA GLY A 53 -1.23 13.09 -13.53
C GLY A 53 -2.42 13.11 -12.56
N SER A 54 -2.48 14.11 -11.66
CA SER A 54 -3.49 14.17 -10.60
C SER A 54 -4.85 14.57 -11.15
N LEU A 55 -4.95 15.45 -12.15
CA LEU A 55 -6.25 15.82 -12.73
C LEU A 55 -6.91 14.68 -13.54
N ALA A 56 -6.12 13.89 -14.27
CA ALA A 56 -6.63 12.73 -15.01
C ALA A 56 -6.99 11.55 -14.08
N ALA A 57 -6.30 11.42 -12.94
CA ALA A 57 -6.55 10.37 -11.94
C ALA A 57 -7.67 10.70 -10.92
N LEU A 58 -8.38 11.83 -11.10
CA LEU A 58 -9.39 12.35 -10.16
C LEU A 58 -10.85 12.07 -10.57
N ALA A 59 -11.12 10.91 -11.20
CA ALA A 59 -12.35 10.18 -10.85
C ALA A 59 -12.37 10.04 -9.32
N PRO A 60 -13.53 10.12 -8.62
CA PRO A 60 -13.59 10.34 -7.18
C PRO A 60 -12.89 9.23 -6.39
N GLN A 61 -11.60 9.41 -6.13
CA GLN A 61 -10.82 8.58 -5.23
C GLN A 61 -11.14 9.01 -3.81
N LYS A 62 -11.71 8.08 -3.04
CA LYS A 62 -12.09 8.28 -1.63
C LYS A 62 -10.97 8.99 -0.88
N ARG A 63 -11.32 10.12 -0.25
CA ARG A 63 -10.44 10.82 0.71
C ARG A 63 -10.01 9.85 1.81
N GLY A 64 -8.70 9.66 1.93
CA GLY A 64 -8.02 8.93 3.00
C GLY A 64 -6.53 8.86 2.70
N PRO A 65 -5.65 8.65 3.70
CA PRO A 65 -4.24 8.37 3.44
C PRO A 65 -4.16 7.23 2.42
N LYS A 66 -3.42 7.45 1.33
CA LYS A 66 -3.14 6.40 0.35
C LYS A 66 -2.52 5.25 1.15
N LYS A 67 -3.21 4.10 1.27
CA LYS A 67 -2.63 2.92 1.93
C LYS A 67 -1.38 2.61 1.15
N ASP A 68 -0.22 2.87 1.75
CA ASP A 68 1.05 2.58 1.13
C ASP A 68 1.08 1.06 0.89
N PRO A 69 1.09 0.58 -0.36
CA PRO A 69 1.17 -0.84 -0.63
C PRO A 69 2.43 -1.45 0.00
N ASP A 70 3.46 -0.63 0.25
CA ASP A 70 4.68 -1.04 0.93
C ASP A 70 4.43 -1.29 2.42
N GLN A 71 3.60 -0.50 3.09
CA GLN A 71 3.27 -0.73 4.52
C GLN A 71 2.56 -2.06 4.73
N SER A 72 1.71 -2.49 3.80
CA SER A 72 1.06 -3.82 3.86
C SER A 72 2.06 -4.95 3.67
N LYS A 73 3.04 -4.78 2.76
CA LYS A 73 4.10 -5.75 2.53
C LYS A 73 5.04 -5.84 3.72
N SER A 74 5.46 -4.71 4.29
CA SER A 74 6.34 -4.65 5.45
C SER A 74 5.74 -5.31 6.69
N ARG A 75 4.42 -5.16 6.90
CA ARG A 75 3.72 -5.89 7.97
C ARG A 75 3.74 -7.41 7.74
N ARG A 76 3.49 -7.84 6.50
CA ARG A 76 3.51 -9.26 6.16
C ARG A 76 4.90 -9.88 6.31
N ILE A 77 5.95 -9.15 5.93
CA ILE A 77 7.34 -9.56 6.12
C ILE A 77 7.64 -9.72 7.60
N ALA A 78 7.31 -8.73 8.43
CA ALA A 78 7.55 -8.79 9.87
C ALA A 78 6.77 -9.93 10.57
N GLU A 79 5.55 -10.24 10.12
CA GLU A 79 4.79 -11.41 10.59
C GLU A 79 5.48 -12.72 10.22
N LEU A 80 5.87 -12.87 8.94
CA LEU A 80 6.54 -14.07 8.45
C LEU A 80 7.89 -14.30 9.13
N GLU A 81 8.67 -13.25 9.38
CA GLU A 81 9.95 -13.35 10.10
C GLU A 81 9.76 -13.88 11.53
N ARG A 82 8.71 -13.41 12.23
CA ARG A 82 8.37 -13.93 13.56
C ARG A 82 7.92 -15.37 13.55
N GLU A 83 7.17 -15.78 12.52
CA GLU A 83 6.75 -17.16 12.34
C GLU A 83 7.96 -18.07 12.07
N VAL A 84 8.88 -17.66 11.20
CA VAL A 84 10.12 -18.38 10.92
C VAL A 84 10.93 -18.57 12.20
N GLU A 85 11.10 -17.51 12.99
CA GLU A 85 11.85 -17.58 14.25
C GLU A 85 11.20 -18.53 15.26
N ARG A 86 9.87 -18.42 15.42
CA ARG A 86 9.11 -19.32 16.30
C ARG A 86 9.20 -20.78 15.88
N LEU A 87 9.13 -21.06 14.57
CA LEU A 87 9.24 -22.40 14.03
C LEU A 87 10.64 -22.96 14.23
N ARG A 88 11.69 -22.16 14.01
CA ARG A 88 13.09 -22.54 14.29
C ARG A 88 13.30 -22.91 15.76
N ALA A 89 12.85 -22.07 16.68
CA ALA A 89 12.95 -22.35 18.11
C ALA A 89 12.17 -23.62 18.53
N ARG A 90 11.07 -23.96 17.84
CA ARG A 90 10.33 -25.21 18.08
C ARG A 90 11.09 -26.42 17.53
N LEU A 91 11.73 -26.26 16.39
CA LEU A 91 12.53 -27.29 15.74
C LEU A 91 13.75 -27.63 16.60
N GLU A 92 14.48 -26.63 17.08
CA GLU A 92 15.64 -26.80 17.99
C GLU A 92 15.26 -27.54 19.27
N LYS A 93 14.11 -27.20 19.88
CA LYS A 93 13.59 -27.93 21.05
C LYS A 93 13.31 -29.40 20.73
N ALA A 94 12.70 -29.69 19.58
CA ALA A 94 12.40 -31.05 19.17
C ALA A 94 13.70 -31.85 18.91
N GLU A 95 14.69 -31.25 18.27
CA GLU A 95 16.01 -31.83 18.05
C GLU A 95 16.71 -32.16 19.38
N THR A 96 16.62 -31.26 20.36
CA THR A 96 17.18 -31.47 21.70
C THR A 96 16.50 -32.65 22.40
N VAL A 97 15.18 -32.78 22.31
CA VAL A 97 14.45 -33.94 22.88
C VAL A 97 14.90 -35.24 22.20
N ILE A 98 15.03 -35.25 20.88
CA ILE A 98 15.50 -36.43 20.13
C ILE A 98 16.92 -36.80 20.56
N GLU A 99 17.80 -35.82 20.75
CA GLU A 99 19.18 -36.06 21.20
C GLU A 99 19.23 -36.66 22.61
N VAL A 100 18.44 -36.11 23.54
CA VAL A 100 18.33 -36.66 24.91
C VAL A 100 17.78 -38.08 24.88
N GLN A 101 16.75 -38.35 24.07
CA GLN A 101 16.20 -39.70 23.91
C GLN A 101 17.26 -40.69 23.39
N LYS A 102 18.03 -40.31 22.36
CA LYS A 102 19.14 -41.14 21.85
C LYS A 102 20.18 -41.44 22.92
N LYS A 103 20.64 -40.42 23.65
CA LYS A 103 21.62 -40.58 24.74
C LYS A 103 21.12 -41.51 25.86
N ILE A 104 19.83 -41.43 26.22
CA ILE A 104 19.22 -42.31 27.21
C ILE A 104 19.14 -43.76 26.68
N SER A 105 18.74 -43.95 25.43
CA SER A 105 18.72 -45.27 24.78
C SER A 105 20.11 -45.91 24.71
N ASP A 106 21.13 -45.14 24.35
CA ASP A 106 22.53 -45.60 24.30
C ASP A 106 23.04 -45.99 25.70
N LEU A 107 22.74 -45.20 26.73
CA LEU A 107 23.19 -45.45 28.11
C LEU A 107 22.48 -46.66 28.75
N LEU A 108 21.21 -46.87 28.44
CA LEU A 108 20.38 -47.94 29.02
C LEU A 108 20.32 -49.21 28.14
N GLY A 109 20.98 -49.22 26.98
CA GLY A 109 21.06 -50.39 26.10
C GLY A 109 19.72 -50.80 25.46
N PHE A 110 18.72 -49.91 25.43
CA PHE A 110 17.47 -50.18 24.71
C PHE A 110 17.71 -49.91 23.22
N PRO A 111 17.69 -50.91 22.33
CA PRO A 111 17.81 -50.66 20.91
C PRO A 111 16.68 -49.71 20.50
N ALA A 112 17.06 -48.59 19.89
CA ALA A 112 16.13 -47.65 19.29
C ALA A 112 15.12 -48.46 18.47
N GLN A 113 13.84 -48.38 18.82
CA GLN A 113 12.77 -49.04 18.08
C GLN A 113 12.79 -48.49 16.65
N GLU A 114 13.49 -49.21 15.77
CA GLU A 114 13.36 -49.11 14.34
C GLU A 114 11.87 -49.37 14.07
N LYS A 115 11.15 -48.32 13.69
CA LYS A 115 9.78 -48.47 13.21
C LYS A 115 9.84 -49.23 11.89
N SER A 116 9.90 -50.54 11.97
CA SER A 116 9.43 -51.42 10.91
C SER A 116 7.90 -51.43 10.98
N SER A 117 7.27 -50.81 9.98
CA SER A 117 5.93 -51.08 9.45
C SER A 117 5.49 -49.86 8.63
N GLY A 118 5.17 -49.95 7.35
CA GLY A 118 5.13 -51.08 6.45
C GLY A 118 4.79 -50.54 5.07
N ARG A 119 5.46 -51.06 4.05
CA ARG A 119 4.95 -51.04 2.68
C ARG A 119 3.63 -51.82 2.69
N SER A 120 2.52 -51.21 2.28
CA SER A 120 1.43 -51.90 1.57
C SER A 120 0.39 -50.90 1.03
N SER A 121 0.25 -50.97 -0.29
CA SER A 121 -0.83 -50.50 -1.19
C SER A 121 -1.03 -49.00 -1.40
#